data_AF-A0A974XCE3-F1
#
_entry.id   AF-A0A974XCE3-F1
#
_cell.length_a   1.000
_cell.length_b   1.000
_cell.length_c   1.000
_cell.angle_alpha   90.00
_cell.angle_beta   90.00
_cell.angle_gamma   90.00
#
_symmetry.space_group_name_H-M   'P 1'
#
loop_
_entity.id
_entity.type
_entity.pdbx_description
1 polymer ?
#
loop_
_entity_poly.entity_id
_entity_poly.type
_entity_poly.pdbx_seq_one_letter_code
_entity_poly.pdbx_strand_id
1 'polypeptide(L)'
;MYDKDKFLNIISMYKDFKLCGPSDDPDIQTSVVYSLKDLVKKCKFNSKHINDIALRDKLQALDDRIETIYEAFDLYSDLGNIIGELEDYFNSPSNVHEGENLNPLERLDVIESIACRLQEEMTTSDINVLLKGYDVDFNPCEGVSSKRIYVKEILSDISNESILLRIAEDIGLKEKISFVSDKELSNQNNEYINQQIEKCNDKVRDGDYDGAITNARTLIETVCIHILDECNENYKEDGNLIKLYKSVSKVLNMSPSCYEDDAIKQICSGFFSIVGGLSGMRNNMSDAHGKGKNHRYKAAKRHAILAVNSAKTISEFILASWRENKGWKRC
;
A
#
# COMPACT_ATOMS: atom_id res chain seq x y z
N MET A 1 7.97 -12.08 11.56
CA MET A 1 9.11 -13.04 11.48
C MET A 1 8.67 -14.50 11.24
N TYR A 2 7.65 -15.03 11.94
CA TYR A 2 7.25 -16.45 11.89
C TYR A 2 6.87 -17.03 10.50
N ASP A 3 6.41 -16.20 9.55
CA ASP A 3 5.87 -16.67 8.27
C ASP A 3 6.94 -16.82 7.16
N LYS A 4 8.03 -16.01 7.17
CA LYS A 4 9.10 -16.09 6.16
C LYS A 4 9.97 -17.35 6.33
N ASP A 5 10.35 -17.67 7.57
CA ASP A 5 11.20 -18.83 7.86
C ASP A 5 10.52 -20.17 7.53
N LYS A 6 9.18 -20.24 7.67
CA LYS A 6 8.41 -21.41 7.24
C LYS A 6 8.41 -21.58 5.73
N PHE A 7 8.30 -20.50 4.97
CA PHE A 7 8.33 -20.56 3.51
C PHE A 7 9.71 -20.86 2.95
N LEU A 8 10.77 -20.31 3.56
CA LEU A 8 12.14 -20.66 3.20
C LEU A 8 12.44 -22.14 3.44
N ASN A 9 11.89 -22.72 4.51
CA ASN A 9 11.96 -24.17 4.72
C ASN A 9 11.23 -24.97 3.61
N ILE A 10 10.05 -24.53 3.18
CA ILE A 10 9.31 -25.19 2.08
C ILE A 10 10.08 -25.10 0.76
N ILE A 11 10.69 -23.95 0.47
CA ILE A 11 11.56 -23.76 -0.71
C ILE A 11 12.78 -24.69 -0.63
N SER A 12 13.40 -24.83 0.54
CA SER A 12 14.49 -25.80 0.75
C SER A 12 14.01 -27.23 0.50
N MET A 13 12.85 -27.61 1.05
CA MET A 13 12.25 -28.94 0.83
C MET A 13 12.00 -29.23 -0.65
N TYR A 14 11.61 -28.24 -1.44
CA TYR A 14 11.46 -28.37 -2.89
C TYR A 14 12.82 -28.56 -3.59
N LYS A 15 13.83 -27.76 -3.24
CA LYS A 15 15.17 -27.85 -3.82
C LYS A 15 15.86 -29.19 -3.53
N ASP A 16 15.62 -29.73 -2.34
CA ASP A 16 16.16 -31.02 -1.92
C ASP A 16 15.33 -32.21 -2.42
N PHE A 17 14.16 -31.96 -3.02
CA PHE A 17 13.26 -33.00 -3.51
C PHE A 17 13.87 -33.73 -4.71
N LYS A 18 13.88 -35.06 -4.67
CA LYS A 18 14.43 -35.90 -5.75
C LYS A 18 13.31 -36.72 -6.39
N LEU A 19 13.15 -36.51 -7.70
CA LEU A 19 12.30 -37.36 -8.52
C LEU A 19 12.99 -38.69 -8.82
N CYS A 20 12.18 -39.74 -8.98
CA CYS A 20 12.60 -41.01 -9.54
C CYS A 20 12.14 -41.12 -11.00
N GLY A 21 12.79 -41.98 -11.77
CA GLY A 21 12.44 -42.23 -13.16
C GLY A 21 11.25 -43.19 -13.32
N PRO A 22 10.56 -43.17 -14.46
CA PRO A 22 9.46 -44.10 -14.74
C PRO A 22 9.89 -45.59 -14.82
N SER A 23 11.19 -45.85 -14.90
CA SER A 23 11.78 -47.19 -14.91
C SER A 23 12.26 -47.67 -13.54
N ASP A 24 12.16 -46.82 -12.51
CA ASP A 24 12.49 -47.19 -11.14
C ASP A 24 11.41 -48.09 -10.52
N ASP A 25 11.74 -48.69 -9.38
CA ASP A 25 10.85 -49.61 -8.67
C ASP A 25 9.47 -48.96 -8.34
N PRO A 26 8.34 -49.68 -8.52
CA PRO A 26 7.00 -49.15 -8.26
C PRO A 26 6.78 -48.61 -6.84
N ASP A 27 7.43 -49.18 -5.83
CA ASP A 27 7.31 -48.70 -4.44
C ASP A 27 8.05 -47.36 -4.27
N ILE A 28 9.18 -47.19 -4.96
CA ILE A 28 9.90 -45.91 -5.02
C ILE A 28 9.05 -44.85 -5.72
N GLN A 29 8.43 -45.19 -6.85
CA GLN A 29 7.53 -44.29 -7.57
C GLN A 29 6.38 -43.83 -6.68
N THR A 30 5.73 -44.78 -6.00
CA THR A 30 4.65 -44.51 -5.06
C THR A 30 5.09 -43.56 -3.93
N SER A 31 6.27 -43.81 -3.35
CA SER A 31 6.83 -42.94 -2.29
C SER A 31 7.08 -41.51 -2.75
N VAL A 32 7.59 -41.33 -3.98
CA VAL A 32 7.85 -40.01 -4.57
C VAL A 32 6.53 -39.26 -4.80
N VAL A 33 5.51 -39.93 -5.37
CA VAL A 33 4.18 -39.34 -5.59
C VAL A 33 3.57 -38.84 -4.28
N TYR A 34 3.61 -39.64 -3.21
CA TYR A 34 3.07 -39.23 -1.91
C TYR A 34 3.85 -38.08 -1.27
N SER A 35 5.18 -38.09 -1.41
CA SER A 35 6.04 -37.06 -0.83
C SER A 35 5.85 -35.71 -1.53
N LEU A 36 5.69 -35.71 -2.86
CA LEU A 36 5.39 -34.49 -3.62
C LEU A 36 4.00 -33.95 -3.25
N LYS A 37 3.02 -34.84 -3.11
CA LYS A 37 1.66 -34.49 -2.66
C LYS A 37 1.66 -33.81 -1.29
N ASP A 38 2.44 -34.33 -0.34
CA ASP A 38 2.60 -33.71 0.99
C ASP A 38 3.24 -32.32 0.90
N LEU A 39 4.29 -32.17 0.07
CA LEU A 39 4.94 -30.89 -0.16
C LEU A 39 3.95 -29.85 -0.72
N VAL A 40 3.18 -30.20 -1.76
CA VAL A 40 2.18 -29.29 -2.35
C VAL A 40 1.09 -28.92 -1.36
N LYS A 41 0.63 -29.85 -0.53
CA LYS A 41 -0.32 -29.54 0.55
C LYS A 41 0.24 -28.55 1.56
N LYS A 42 1.51 -28.68 1.93
CA LYS A 42 2.21 -27.71 2.80
C LYS A 42 2.29 -26.34 2.11
N CYS A 43 2.63 -26.28 0.83
CA CYS A 43 2.63 -25.03 0.07
C CYS A 43 1.25 -24.37 0.08
N LYS A 44 0.19 -25.12 -0.25
CA LYS A 44 -1.21 -24.64 -0.22
C LYS A 44 -1.63 -24.15 1.16
N PHE A 45 -1.32 -24.89 2.22
CA PHE A 45 -1.71 -24.49 3.58
C PHE A 45 -1.03 -23.20 4.01
N ASN A 46 0.23 -23.01 3.65
CA ASN A 46 0.99 -21.83 4.03
C ASN A 46 0.68 -20.63 3.12
N SER A 47 0.13 -20.82 1.91
CA SER A 47 -0.15 -19.70 0.97
C SER A 47 -1.12 -18.65 1.50
N LYS A 48 -1.89 -18.97 2.55
CA LYS A 48 -2.71 -17.99 3.29
C LYS A 48 -1.91 -16.83 3.91
N HIS A 49 -0.61 -17.01 4.13
CA HIS A 49 0.30 -16.01 4.70
C HIS A 49 1.00 -15.14 3.63
N ILE A 50 0.77 -15.41 2.35
CA ILE A 50 1.33 -14.64 1.24
C ILE A 50 0.39 -13.49 0.93
N ASN A 51 0.88 -12.24 0.90
CA ASN A 51 0.04 -11.07 0.62
C ASN A 51 -0.29 -10.92 -0.88
N ASP A 52 0.51 -11.53 -1.76
CA ASP A 52 0.23 -11.60 -3.20
C ASP A 52 -0.93 -12.57 -3.49
N ILE A 53 -2.04 -12.01 -3.98
CA ILE A 53 -3.27 -12.75 -4.28
C ILE A 53 -3.07 -13.66 -5.50
N ALA A 54 -2.39 -13.19 -6.54
CA ALA A 54 -2.18 -13.97 -7.76
C ALA A 54 -1.30 -15.20 -7.48
N LEU A 55 -0.26 -15.02 -6.68
CA LEU A 55 0.65 -16.08 -6.25
C LEU A 55 -0.07 -17.11 -5.35
N ARG A 56 -0.95 -16.63 -4.46
CA ARG A 56 -1.80 -17.48 -3.63
C ARG A 56 -2.73 -18.32 -4.48
N ASP A 57 -3.39 -17.72 -5.47
CA ASP A 57 -4.33 -18.41 -6.35
C ASP A 57 -3.61 -19.46 -7.20
N LYS A 58 -2.42 -19.15 -7.73
CA LYS A 58 -1.56 -20.14 -8.43
C LYS A 58 -1.23 -21.34 -7.55
N LEU A 59 -0.86 -21.12 -6.28
CA LEU A 59 -0.58 -22.21 -5.33
C LEU A 59 -1.83 -23.04 -5.03
N GLN A 60 -2.99 -22.41 -4.87
CA GLN A 60 -4.25 -23.12 -4.61
C GLN A 60 -4.71 -23.93 -5.82
N ALA A 61 -4.39 -23.47 -7.04
CA ALA A 61 -4.78 -24.10 -8.30
C ALA A 61 -3.96 -25.37 -8.65
N LEU A 62 -2.80 -25.60 -8.03
CA LEU A 62 -2.01 -26.82 -8.24
C LEU A 62 -2.86 -28.08 -7.98
N ASP A 63 -2.84 -29.08 -8.87
CA ASP A 63 -3.56 -30.33 -8.63
C ASP A 63 -2.71 -31.29 -7.77
N ASP A 64 -3.09 -31.48 -6.51
CA ASP A 64 -2.44 -32.44 -5.60
C ASP A 64 -3.07 -33.85 -5.65
N ARG A 65 -4.01 -34.10 -6.58
CA ARG A 65 -4.63 -35.41 -6.80
C ARG A 65 -3.89 -36.24 -7.84
N ILE A 66 -2.57 -36.22 -7.76
CA ILE A 66 -1.70 -37.07 -8.58
C ILE A 66 -1.68 -38.51 -8.04
N GLU A 67 -1.61 -39.47 -8.96
CA GLU A 67 -1.56 -40.91 -8.70
C GLU A 67 -0.38 -41.59 -9.40
N THR A 68 0.18 -40.96 -10.44
CA THR A 68 1.25 -41.54 -11.26
C THR A 68 2.56 -40.75 -11.19
N ILE A 69 3.67 -41.40 -11.53
CA ILE A 69 4.97 -40.74 -11.60
C ILE A 69 5.02 -39.66 -12.69
N TYR A 70 4.29 -39.84 -13.80
CA TYR A 70 4.21 -38.85 -14.88
C TYR A 70 3.52 -37.57 -14.42
N GLU A 71 2.39 -37.70 -13.71
CA GLU A 71 1.71 -36.55 -13.10
C GLU A 71 2.57 -35.88 -12.02
N ALA A 72 3.44 -36.64 -11.34
CA ALA A 72 4.40 -36.07 -10.40
C ALA A 72 5.46 -35.22 -11.10
N PHE A 73 5.91 -35.59 -12.31
CA PHE A 73 6.80 -34.74 -13.12
C PHE A 73 6.12 -33.44 -13.52
N ASP A 74 4.88 -33.51 -14.00
CA ASP A 74 4.10 -32.33 -14.39
C ASP A 74 3.88 -31.40 -13.19
N LEU A 75 3.43 -31.95 -12.06
CA LEU A 75 3.23 -31.18 -10.82
C LEU A 75 4.53 -30.58 -10.28
N TYR A 76 5.65 -31.30 -10.37
CA TYR A 76 6.96 -30.78 -9.93
C TYR A 76 7.43 -29.60 -10.79
N SER A 77 7.16 -29.65 -12.10
CA SER A 77 7.43 -28.55 -13.02
C SER A 77 6.55 -27.33 -12.72
N ASP A 78 5.24 -27.54 -12.54
CA ASP A 78 4.29 -26.48 -12.21
C ASP A 78 4.62 -25.82 -10.87
N LEU A 79 4.94 -26.63 -9.86
CA LEU A 79 5.41 -26.14 -8.57
C LEU A 79 6.73 -25.37 -8.71
N GLY A 80 7.65 -25.82 -9.57
CA GLY A 80 8.92 -25.15 -9.83
C GLY A 80 8.77 -23.72 -10.36
N ASN A 81 7.86 -23.52 -11.31
CA ASN A 81 7.54 -22.19 -11.84
C ASN A 81 7.06 -21.26 -10.71
N ILE A 82 6.16 -21.76 -9.87
CA ILE A 82 5.62 -20.99 -8.74
C ILE A 82 6.68 -20.77 -7.66
N ILE A 83 7.57 -21.73 -7.41
CA ILE A 83 8.69 -21.58 -6.47
C ILE A 83 9.65 -20.50 -6.95
N GLY A 84 9.94 -20.41 -8.25
CA GLY A 84 10.74 -19.30 -8.81
C GLY A 84 10.07 -17.95 -8.54
N GLU A 85 8.77 -17.83 -8.81
CA GLU A 85 8.02 -16.60 -8.51
C GLU A 85 7.93 -16.32 -6.99
N LEU A 86 7.87 -17.35 -6.14
CA LEU A 86 7.91 -17.23 -4.68
C LEU A 86 9.27 -16.74 -4.20
N GLU A 87 10.35 -17.26 -4.76
CA GLU A 87 11.71 -16.79 -4.46
C GLU A 87 11.86 -15.33 -4.85
N ASP A 88 11.42 -14.96 -6.06
CA ASP A 88 11.39 -13.57 -6.48
C ASP A 88 10.48 -12.73 -5.57
N TYR A 89 9.32 -13.25 -5.15
CA TYR A 89 8.45 -12.57 -4.21
C TYR A 89 9.12 -12.32 -2.85
N PHE A 90 9.84 -13.30 -2.30
CA PHE A 90 10.52 -13.16 -1.00
C PHE A 90 11.89 -12.46 -1.08
N ASN A 91 12.49 -12.37 -2.27
CA ASN A 91 13.79 -11.76 -2.53
C ASN A 91 13.68 -10.39 -3.26
N SER A 92 12.52 -10.04 -3.82
CA SER A 92 12.32 -8.78 -4.54
C SER A 92 12.40 -7.60 -3.58
N PRO A 93 13.16 -6.54 -3.92
CA PRO A 93 13.26 -5.33 -3.11
C PRO A 93 11.92 -4.61 -2.91
N SER A 94 10.87 -4.96 -3.68
CA SER A 94 9.50 -4.43 -3.52
C SER A 94 8.63 -5.22 -2.54
N ASN A 95 9.04 -6.42 -2.11
CA ASN A 95 8.34 -7.28 -1.14
C ASN A 95 9.21 -7.67 0.07
N VAL A 96 10.48 -7.27 0.07
CA VAL A 96 11.13 -6.87 1.32
C VAL A 96 10.42 -5.59 1.75
N HIS A 97 9.67 -5.63 2.85
CA HIS A 97 9.32 -4.41 3.55
C HIS A 97 10.62 -3.62 3.78
N GLU A 98 10.85 -2.54 3.02
CA GLU A 98 11.68 -1.46 3.54
C GLU A 98 11.00 -1.00 4.83
N GLY A 99 11.63 -1.30 5.97
CA GLY A 99 11.22 -0.75 7.26
C GLY A 99 11.28 -1.67 8.48
N GLU A 100 12.33 -2.48 8.66
CA GLU A 100 12.71 -2.94 10.01
C GLU A 100 14.20 -2.70 10.34
N ASN A 101 14.87 -1.79 9.62
CA ASN A 101 15.98 -1.07 10.20
C ASN A 101 15.74 0.43 10.02
N LEU A 102 15.18 1.06 11.06
CA LEU A 102 15.15 2.49 11.28
C LEU A 102 16.57 3.04 11.15
N ASN A 103 16.75 4.06 10.32
CA ASN A 103 18.00 4.81 10.39
C ASN A 103 18.10 5.53 11.76
N PRO A 104 19.30 5.98 12.19
CA PRO A 104 19.46 6.55 13.53
C PRO A 104 18.54 7.73 13.86
N LEU A 105 18.13 8.53 12.86
CA LEU A 105 17.19 9.64 13.05
C LEU A 105 15.75 9.15 13.17
N GLU A 106 15.32 8.21 12.33
CA GLU A 106 14.00 7.57 12.40
C GLU A 106 13.82 6.81 13.72
N ARG A 107 14.88 6.14 14.17
CA ARG A 107 14.89 5.43 15.45
C ARG A 107 14.65 6.39 16.60
N LEU A 108 15.35 7.51 16.62
CA LEU A 108 15.16 8.56 17.62
C LEU A 108 13.75 9.15 17.57
N ASP A 109 13.20 9.38 16.39
CA ASP A 109 11.86 9.94 16.20
C ASP A 109 10.75 8.97 16.66
N VAL A 110 10.90 7.68 16.35
CA VAL A 110 9.98 6.63 16.81
C VAL A 110 10.02 6.50 18.34
N ILE A 111 11.22 6.46 18.93
CA ILE A 111 11.38 6.40 20.39
C ILE A 111 10.76 7.63 21.07
N GLU A 112 11.00 8.84 20.53
CA GLU A 112 10.41 10.07 21.04
C GLU A 112 8.88 10.06 20.96
N SER A 113 8.34 9.58 19.83
CA SER A 113 6.90 9.51 19.59
C SER A 113 6.21 8.52 20.52
N ILE A 114 6.78 7.33 20.71
CA ILE A 114 6.29 6.34 21.68
C ILE A 114 6.30 6.94 23.09
N ALA A 115 7.42 7.54 23.50
CA ALA A 115 7.57 8.09 24.83
C ALA A 115 6.58 9.24 25.12
N CYS A 116 6.29 10.09 24.13
CA CYS A 116 5.30 11.16 24.27
C CYS A 116 3.89 10.58 24.43
N ARG A 117 3.50 9.63 23.57
CA ARG A 117 2.17 9.03 23.61
C ARG A 117 1.91 8.29 24.93
N LEU A 118 2.84 7.43 25.34
CA LEU A 118 2.72 6.69 26.59
C LEU A 118 2.67 7.61 27.81
N GLN A 119 3.41 8.73 27.79
CA GLN A 119 3.35 9.71 28.88
C GLN A 119 1.96 10.35 29.01
N GLU A 120 1.26 10.61 27.91
CA GLU A 120 -0.05 11.25 27.91
C GLU A 120 -1.15 10.29 28.40
N GLU A 121 -1.06 9.01 28.04
CA GLU A 121 -2.17 8.07 28.21
C GLU A 121 -2.03 7.10 29.39
N MET A 122 -0.81 6.87 29.90
CA MET A 122 -0.55 5.79 30.86
C MET A 122 0.16 6.22 32.14
N THR A 123 -0.08 5.52 33.24
CA THR A 123 0.74 5.65 34.46
C THR A 123 2.08 4.94 34.30
N THR A 124 3.08 5.26 35.12
CA THR A 124 4.39 4.57 35.09
C THR A 124 4.25 3.05 35.32
N SER A 125 3.31 2.64 36.17
CA SER A 125 3.01 1.21 36.39
C SER A 125 2.42 0.55 35.14
N ASP A 126 1.50 1.21 34.44
CA ASP A 126 0.90 0.66 33.22
C ASP A 126 1.91 0.55 32.09
N ILE A 127 2.79 1.56 31.95
CA ILE A 127 3.93 1.54 31.03
C ILE A 127 4.82 0.34 31.31
N ASN A 128 5.14 0.08 32.57
CA ASN A 128 5.98 -1.07 32.94
C ASN A 128 5.32 -2.41 32.57
N VAL A 129 4.01 -2.53 32.76
CA VAL A 129 3.26 -3.74 32.35
C VAL A 129 3.25 -3.88 30.83
N LEU A 130 2.99 -2.79 30.11
CA LEU A 130 2.96 -2.76 28.65
C LEU A 130 4.30 -3.21 28.06
N LEU A 131 5.41 -2.57 28.46
CA LEU A 131 6.75 -2.86 27.92
C LEU A 131 7.18 -4.31 28.21
N LYS A 132 6.84 -4.86 29.39
CA LYS A 132 7.06 -6.28 29.69
C LYS A 132 6.28 -7.20 28.74
N GLY A 133 5.08 -6.80 28.31
CA GLY A 133 4.28 -7.56 27.34
C GLY A 133 4.89 -7.63 25.94
N TYR A 134 5.83 -6.74 25.60
CA TYR A 134 6.62 -6.77 24.37
C TYR A 134 7.99 -7.44 24.54
N ASP A 135 8.21 -8.16 25.64
CA ASP A 135 9.48 -8.79 25.98
C ASP A 135 10.65 -7.80 26.10
N VAL A 136 10.37 -6.54 26.49
CA VAL A 136 11.43 -5.56 26.78
C VAL A 136 11.99 -5.82 28.17
N ASP A 137 13.30 -6.05 28.24
CA ASP A 137 14.01 -6.25 29.50
C ASP A 137 14.45 -4.90 30.09
N PHE A 138 14.00 -4.59 31.31
CA PHE A 138 14.35 -3.38 32.04
C PHE A 138 14.07 -3.55 33.54
N ASN A 139 14.73 -2.74 34.37
CA ASN A 139 14.49 -2.69 35.80
C ASN A 139 13.41 -1.63 36.11
N PRO A 140 12.21 -2.02 36.59
CA PRO A 140 11.16 -1.06 36.91
C PRO A 140 11.60 -0.14 38.04
N CYS A 141 11.44 1.17 37.85
CA CYS A 141 11.73 2.17 38.89
C CYS A 141 10.42 2.77 39.43
N GLU A 142 10.26 2.81 40.75
CA GLU A 142 9.17 3.53 41.42
C GLU A 142 9.61 4.97 41.70
N GLY A 143 8.85 5.96 41.23
CA GLY A 143 9.14 7.38 41.49
C GLY A 143 9.90 8.11 40.37
N VAL A 144 9.53 7.87 39.12
CA VAL A 144 10.10 8.52 37.93
C VAL A 144 9.70 10.00 37.85
N SER A 145 10.68 10.91 37.68
CA SER A 145 10.45 12.36 37.55
C SER A 145 9.86 12.78 36.19
N SER A 146 10.17 12.05 35.11
CA SER A 146 9.58 12.24 33.79
C SER A 146 9.33 10.89 33.09
N LYS A 147 8.05 10.55 32.88
CA LYS A 147 7.64 9.32 32.18
C LYS A 147 8.25 9.24 30.77
N ARG A 148 8.28 10.36 30.04
CA ARG A 148 8.89 10.42 28.71
C ARG A 148 10.37 10.08 28.74
N ILE A 149 11.16 10.70 29.61
CA ILE A 149 12.62 10.44 29.67
C ILE A 149 12.89 8.98 30.07
N TYR A 150 12.14 8.47 31.04
CA TYR A 150 12.24 7.07 31.48
C TYR A 150 11.95 6.08 30.35
N VAL A 151 10.87 6.28 29.59
CA VAL A 151 10.57 5.43 28.42
C VAL A 151 11.67 5.53 27.37
N LYS A 152 12.19 6.74 27.10
CA LYS A 152 13.27 6.91 26.13
C LYS A 152 14.54 6.16 26.51
N GLU A 153 14.93 6.20 27.78
CA GLU A 153 16.12 5.49 28.27
C GLU A 153 15.94 3.98 28.06
N ILE A 154 14.78 3.42 28.43
CA ILE A 154 14.48 1.99 28.23
C ILE A 154 14.50 1.60 26.75
N LEU A 155 13.80 2.35 25.90
CA LEU A 155 13.66 2.00 24.48
C LEU A 155 14.95 2.23 23.68
N SER A 156 15.86 3.08 24.17
CA SER A 156 17.15 3.33 23.51
C SER A 156 18.04 2.09 23.50
N ASP A 157 17.97 1.28 24.56
CA ASP A 157 18.79 0.08 24.74
C ASP A 157 18.30 -1.14 23.93
N ILE A 158 17.13 -1.05 23.30
CA ILE A 158 16.54 -2.16 22.52
C ILE A 158 17.28 -2.37 21.20
N SER A 159 18.02 -3.45 21.06
CA SER A 159 18.75 -3.74 19.80
C SER A 159 17.84 -4.16 18.65
N ASN A 160 16.66 -4.71 18.93
CA ASN A 160 15.73 -5.20 17.90
C ASN A 160 14.65 -4.15 17.56
N GLU A 161 14.75 -3.58 16.37
CA GLU A 161 13.91 -2.46 15.94
C GLU A 161 12.47 -2.88 15.63
N SER A 162 12.24 -4.18 15.33
CA SER A 162 10.89 -4.71 15.15
C SER A 162 10.03 -4.53 16.42
N ILE A 163 10.65 -4.50 17.60
CA ILE A 163 9.94 -4.29 18.88
C ILE A 163 9.43 -2.84 18.96
N LEU A 164 10.29 -1.86 18.62
CA LEU A 164 9.92 -0.45 18.59
C LEU A 164 8.77 -0.19 17.60
N LEU A 165 8.86 -0.83 16.43
CA LEU A 165 7.87 -0.69 15.38
C LEU A 165 6.52 -1.31 15.75
N ARG A 166 6.51 -2.46 16.43
CA ARG A 166 5.28 -3.09 16.95
C ARG A 166 4.62 -2.24 18.03
N ILE A 167 5.41 -1.73 18.99
CA ILE A 167 4.89 -0.82 20.02
C ILE A 167 4.27 0.41 19.36
N ALA A 168 4.97 1.01 18.38
CA ALA A 168 4.46 2.17 17.64
C ALA A 168 3.15 1.86 16.87
N GLU A 169 3.01 0.66 16.32
CA GLU A 169 1.79 0.23 15.63
C GLU A 169 0.63 0.04 16.60
N ASP A 170 0.84 -0.73 17.67
CA ASP A 170 -0.19 -1.09 18.64
C ASP A 170 -0.70 0.13 19.44
N ILE A 171 0.13 1.17 19.63
CA ILE A 171 -0.31 2.45 20.23
C ILE A 171 -0.80 3.48 19.21
N GLY A 172 -0.95 3.08 17.94
CA GLY A 172 -1.56 3.91 16.89
C GLY A 172 -0.67 5.06 16.37
N LEU A 173 0.65 4.94 16.46
CA LEU A 173 1.60 5.88 15.82
C LEU A 173 1.85 5.53 14.35
N LYS A 174 1.78 4.24 14.00
CA LYS A 174 1.69 3.77 12.59
C LYS A 174 0.23 3.72 12.16
N GLU A 175 -0.49 4.83 12.27
CA GLU A 175 -1.54 5.04 11.28
C GLU A 175 -0.83 5.16 9.93
N LYS A 176 -0.90 4.11 9.09
CA LYS A 176 -0.91 4.32 7.64
C LYS A 176 -1.78 5.54 7.45
N ILE A 177 -1.27 6.59 6.82
CA ILE A 177 -2.15 7.70 6.49
C ILE A 177 -3.11 7.14 5.44
N SER A 178 -4.20 6.52 5.90
CA SER A 178 -5.32 6.10 5.08
C SER A 178 -6.11 7.36 4.81
N PHE A 179 -5.53 8.18 3.96
CA PHE A 179 -6.26 9.05 3.08
C PHE A 179 -7.39 8.22 2.47
N VAL A 180 -8.63 8.74 2.53
CA VAL A 180 -9.90 8.16 2.04
C VAL A 180 -9.71 6.82 1.33
N SER A 181 -10.20 5.74 1.96
CA SER A 181 -9.96 4.34 1.61
C SER A 181 -9.47 4.12 0.18
N ASP A 182 -8.14 3.96 0.01
CA ASP A 182 -7.52 3.63 -1.29
C ASP A 182 -8.06 2.32 -1.92
N LYS A 183 -8.91 1.57 -1.21
CA LYS A 183 -9.40 0.23 -1.54
C LYS A 183 -10.21 0.15 -2.84
N GLU A 184 -10.98 1.17 -3.19
CA GLU A 184 -11.75 1.19 -4.46
C GLU A 184 -10.92 1.71 -5.65
N LEU A 185 -9.96 2.60 -5.38
CA LEU A 185 -8.99 3.08 -6.36
C LEU A 185 -7.93 2.02 -6.69
N SER A 186 -7.48 1.23 -5.71
CA SER A 186 -6.44 0.20 -5.88
C SER A 186 -6.95 -1.08 -6.56
N ASN A 187 -8.26 -1.34 -6.53
CA ASN A 187 -8.93 -2.42 -7.28
C ASN A 187 -9.01 -2.16 -8.80
N GLN A 188 -8.35 -1.11 -9.31
CA GLN A 188 -8.29 -0.84 -10.76
C GLN A 188 -7.15 -1.66 -11.40
N ASN A 189 -7.43 -2.35 -12.51
CA ASN A 189 -6.41 -2.80 -13.47
C ASN A 189 -5.78 -1.60 -14.23
N ASN A 190 -5.56 -0.47 -13.56
CA ASN A 190 -4.92 0.70 -14.12
C ASN A 190 -3.69 1.01 -13.27
N GLU A 191 -2.61 0.30 -13.59
CA GLU A 191 -1.31 0.40 -12.94
C GLU A 191 -0.83 1.86 -12.84
N TYR A 192 -1.15 2.66 -13.85
CA TYR A 192 -0.74 4.07 -13.91
C TYR A 192 -1.46 4.94 -12.87
N ILE A 193 -2.75 4.72 -12.61
CA ILE A 193 -3.49 5.44 -11.55
C ILE A 193 -2.95 5.08 -10.16
N ASN A 194 -2.69 3.79 -9.92
CA ASN A 194 -2.13 3.30 -8.65
C ASN A 194 -0.73 3.90 -8.39
N GLN A 195 0.12 3.92 -9.41
CA GLN A 195 1.43 4.58 -9.33
C GLN A 195 1.33 6.07 -8.99
N GLN A 196 0.33 6.80 -9.50
CA GLN A 196 0.15 8.23 -9.15
C GLN A 196 -0.31 8.43 -7.70
N ILE A 197 -1.14 7.53 -7.18
CA ILE A 197 -1.59 7.54 -5.79
C ILE A 197 -0.42 7.28 -4.83
N GLU A 198 0.41 6.28 -5.12
CA GLU A 198 1.63 5.98 -4.34
C GLU A 198 2.58 7.17 -4.34
N LYS A 199 2.86 7.73 -5.53
CA LYS A 199 3.67 8.95 -5.66
C LYS A 199 3.12 10.13 -4.87
N CYS A 200 1.81 10.28 -4.71
CA CYS A 200 1.25 11.32 -3.84
C CYS A 200 1.59 11.05 -2.37
N ASN A 201 1.37 9.82 -1.91
CA ASN A 201 1.58 9.41 -0.53
C ASN A 201 3.06 9.50 -0.12
N ASP A 202 3.97 9.03 -0.98
CA ASP A 202 5.41 9.07 -0.74
C ASP A 202 5.91 10.51 -0.61
N LYS A 203 5.46 11.41 -1.50
CA LYS A 203 5.82 12.83 -1.41
C LYS A 203 5.36 13.50 -0.12
N VAL A 204 4.19 13.13 0.40
CA VAL A 204 3.73 13.61 1.71
C VAL A 204 4.60 13.06 2.84
N ARG A 205 5.01 11.79 2.76
CA ARG A 205 5.87 11.13 3.76
C ARG A 205 7.27 11.75 3.78
N ASP A 206 7.83 12.02 2.61
CA ASP A 206 9.18 12.56 2.43
C ASP A 206 9.28 14.07 2.73
N GLY A 207 8.16 14.71 3.09
CA GLY A 207 8.10 16.15 3.36
C GLY A 207 8.14 17.04 2.11
N ASP A 208 8.05 16.46 0.91
CA ASP A 208 7.95 17.15 -0.37
C ASP A 208 6.50 17.54 -0.67
N TYR A 209 6.00 18.52 0.08
CA TYR A 209 4.61 18.96 0.03
C TYR A 209 4.22 19.60 -1.31
N ASP A 210 5.16 20.30 -1.96
CA ASP A 210 4.92 20.91 -3.27
C ASP A 210 4.85 19.83 -4.37
N GLY A 211 5.72 18.81 -4.27
CA GLY A 211 5.66 17.62 -5.11
C GLY A 211 4.35 16.83 -4.91
N ALA A 212 3.89 16.69 -3.67
CA ALA A 212 2.62 16.02 -3.37
C ALA A 212 1.41 16.73 -4.01
N ILE A 213 1.36 18.07 -3.95
CA ILE A 213 0.31 18.87 -4.60
C ILE A 213 0.38 18.73 -6.12
N THR A 214 1.59 18.70 -6.68
CA THR A 214 1.80 18.48 -8.13
C THR A 214 1.29 17.10 -8.56
N ASN A 215 1.56 16.07 -7.77
CA ASN A 215 1.08 14.72 -8.04
C ASN A 215 -0.45 14.62 -7.88
N ALA A 216 -1.04 15.30 -6.90
CA ALA A 216 -2.49 15.35 -6.73
C ALA A 216 -3.20 15.92 -7.97
N ARG A 217 -2.64 16.98 -8.56
CA ARG A 217 -3.13 17.54 -9.83
C ARG A 217 -2.99 16.51 -10.97
N THR A 218 -1.82 15.88 -11.07
CA THR A 218 -1.49 14.90 -12.12
C THR A 218 -2.40 13.67 -12.05
N LEU A 219 -2.82 13.26 -10.85
CA LEU A 219 -3.78 12.18 -10.63
C LEU A 219 -5.13 12.50 -11.31
N ILE A 220 -5.72 13.67 -11.04
CA ILE A 220 -7.00 14.07 -11.66
C ILE A 220 -6.85 14.16 -13.18
N GLU A 221 -5.74 14.74 -13.65
CA GLU A 221 -5.44 14.88 -15.08
C GLU A 221 -5.39 13.52 -15.78
N THR A 222 -4.65 12.58 -15.20
CA THR A 222 -4.50 11.20 -15.66
C THR A 222 -5.86 10.49 -15.75
N VAL A 223 -6.65 10.57 -14.69
CA VAL A 223 -7.98 9.93 -14.63
C VAL A 223 -8.92 10.54 -15.66
N CYS A 224 -8.88 11.87 -15.84
CA CYS A 224 -9.70 12.54 -16.84
C CYS A 224 -9.33 12.13 -18.27
N ILE A 225 -8.04 12.10 -18.59
CA ILE A 225 -7.54 11.68 -19.91
C ILE A 225 -7.94 10.24 -20.18
N HIS A 226 -7.68 9.32 -19.24
CA HIS A 226 -8.05 7.92 -19.39
C HIS A 226 -9.53 7.72 -19.73
N ILE A 227 -10.43 8.45 -19.06
CA ILE A 227 -11.86 8.34 -19.30
C ILE A 227 -12.26 8.93 -20.66
N LEU A 228 -11.66 10.06 -21.06
CA LEU A 228 -11.95 10.68 -22.36
C LEU A 228 -11.48 9.80 -23.51
N ASP A 229 -10.30 9.19 -23.40
CA ASP A 229 -9.77 8.22 -24.36
C ASP A 229 -10.71 7.01 -24.49
N GLU A 230 -11.12 6.42 -23.36
CA GLU A 230 -12.05 5.30 -23.33
C GLU A 230 -13.45 5.65 -23.86
N CYS A 231 -13.85 6.92 -23.78
CA CYS A 231 -15.10 7.41 -24.36
C CYS A 231 -14.95 7.87 -25.82
N ASN A 232 -13.73 7.82 -26.37
CA ASN A 232 -13.37 8.30 -27.71
C ASN A 232 -13.75 9.79 -27.93
N GLU A 233 -13.53 10.61 -26.91
CA GLU A 233 -13.85 12.04 -26.89
C GLU A 233 -12.59 12.88 -27.12
N ASN A 234 -12.67 13.83 -28.05
CA ASN A 234 -11.52 14.69 -28.34
C ASN A 234 -11.34 15.73 -27.23
N TYR A 235 -10.10 15.87 -26.76
CA TYR A 235 -9.73 16.91 -25.81
C TYR A 235 -8.45 17.62 -26.25
N LYS A 236 -8.20 18.79 -25.67
CA LYS A 236 -6.99 19.58 -25.94
C LYS A 236 -6.00 19.40 -24.80
N GLU A 237 -4.78 18.98 -25.12
CA GLU A 237 -3.65 18.91 -24.20
C GLU A 237 -3.02 20.30 -24.00
N ASP A 238 -3.78 21.26 -23.48
CA ASP A 238 -3.30 22.62 -23.16
C ASP A 238 -2.92 22.79 -21.68
N GLY A 239 -2.86 21.69 -20.92
CA GLY A 239 -2.56 21.68 -19.49
C GLY A 239 -3.65 22.35 -18.64
N ASN A 240 -4.85 22.57 -19.17
CA ASN A 240 -5.93 23.18 -18.42
C ASN A 240 -6.81 22.12 -17.74
N LEU A 241 -6.47 21.80 -16.49
CA LEU A 241 -7.15 20.75 -15.73
C LEU A 241 -8.66 21.01 -15.56
N ILE A 242 -9.07 22.27 -15.37
CA ILE A 242 -10.49 22.58 -15.22
C ILE A 242 -11.29 22.34 -16.51
N LYS A 243 -10.68 22.54 -17.70
CA LYS A 243 -11.29 22.19 -18.98
C LYS A 243 -11.40 20.67 -19.16
N LEU A 244 -10.37 19.91 -18.78
CA LEU A 244 -10.40 18.45 -18.83
C LEU A 244 -11.52 17.90 -17.93
N TYR A 245 -11.56 18.32 -16.67
CA TYR A 245 -12.60 17.92 -15.74
C TYR A 245 -14.02 18.30 -16.22
N LYS A 246 -14.19 19.49 -16.80
CA LYS A 246 -15.46 19.90 -17.41
C LYS A 246 -15.90 18.98 -18.55
N SER A 247 -14.96 18.51 -19.36
CA SER A 247 -15.23 17.61 -20.48
C SER A 247 -15.69 16.25 -19.96
N VAL A 248 -14.98 15.67 -18.99
CA VAL A 248 -15.37 14.41 -18.34
C VAL A 248 -16.72 14.52 -17.66
N SER A 249 -16.95 15.59 -16.87
CA SER A 249 -18.22 15.82 -16.19
C SER A 249 -19.40 15.90 -17.18
N LYS A 250 -19.18 16.42 -18.39
CA LYS A 250 -20.20 16.42 -19.44
C LYS A 250 -20.42 15.02 -20.01
N VAL A 251 -19.34 14.31 -20.36
CA VAL A 251 -19.38 12.96 -20.97
C VAL A 251 -20.06 11.95 -20.04
N LEU A 252 -19.83 12.08 -18.74
CA LEU A 252 -20.40 11.20 -17.71
C LEU A 252 -21.76 11.68 -17.17
N ASN A 253 -22.33 12.76 -17.70
CA ASN A 253 -23.58 13.36 -17.20
C ASN A 253 -23.52 13.75 -15.71
N MET A 254 -22.34 14.18 -15.23
CA MET A 254 -22.06 14.61 -13.86
C MET A 254 -22.02 16.13 -13.71
N SER A 255 -22.47 16.89 -14.70
CA SER A 255 -22.58 18.34 -14.55
C SER A 255 -23.61 18.66 -13.47
N PRO A 256 -23.46 19.73 -12.67
CA PRO A 256 -24.42 20.03 -11.60
C PRO A 256 -25.87 20.10 -12.09
N SER A 257 -26.11 20.60 -13.31
CA SER A 257 -27.44 20.63 -13.93
C SER A 257 -28.08 19.25 -14.18
N CYS A 258 -27.31 18.17 -14.12
CA CYS A 258 -27.76 16.81 -14.40
C CYS A 258 -28.34 16.10 -13.16
N TYR A 259 -28.16 16.69 -11.97
CA TYR A 259 -28.71 16.15 -10.72
C TYR A 259 -30.01 16.87 -10.37
N GLU A 260 -30.95 16.19 -9.71
CA GLU A 260 -32.16 16.81 -9.19
C GLU A 260 -31.97 17.37 -7.78
N ASP A 261 -31.26 16.62 -6.93
CA ASP A 261 -30.98 16.96 -5.53
C ASP A 261 -30.01 18.14 -5.40
N ASP A 262 -30.46 19.22 -4.75
CA ASP A 262 -29.70 20.46 -4.62
C ASP A 262 -28.41 20.31 -3.81
N ALA A 263 -28.34 19.38 -2.85
CA ALA A 263 -27.12 19.12 -2.10
C ALA A 263 -26.07 18.44 -2.98
N ILE A 264 -26.47 17.49 -3.82
CA ILE A 264 -25.57 16.84 -4.79
C ILE A 264 -25.09 17.87 -5.83
N LYS A 265 -25.97 18.76 -6.31
CA LYS A 265 -25.57 19.87 -7.21
C LYS A 265 -24.50 20.74 -6.57
N GLN A 266 -24.67 21.09 -5.30
CA GLN A 266 -23.74 21.94 -4.57
C GLN A 266 -22.37 21.26 -4.41
N ILE A 267 -22.34 19.96 -4.08
CA ILE A 267 -21.10 19.18 -3.98
C ILE A 267 -20.39 19.11 -5.33
N CYS A 268 -21.10 18.75 -6.40
CA CYS A 268 -20.52 18.66 -7.75
C CYS A 268 -20.01 20.02 -8.25
N SER A 269 -20.70 21.12 -7.91
CA SER A 269 -20.23 22.48 -8.19
C SER A 269 -18.97 22.80 -7.39
N GLY A 270 -18.89 22.34 -6.13
CA GLY A 270 -17.70 22.46 -5.29
C GLY A 270 -16.48 21.77 -5.89
N PHE A 271 -16.65 20.62 -6.56
CA PHE A 271 -15.53 19.93 -7.22
C PHE A 271 -14.88 20.77 -8.31
N PHE A 272 -15.65 21.55 -9.09
CA PHE A 272 -15.06 22.50 -10.06
C PHE A 272 -14.17 23.54 -9.37
N SER A 273 -14.59 24.05 -8.22
CA SER A 273 -13.81 25.02 -7.44
C SER A 273 -12.52 24.39 -6.89
N ILE A 274 -12.59 23.16 -6.39
CA ILE A 274 -11.43 22.42 -5.88
C ILE A 274 -10.44 22.13 -7.02
N VAL A 275 -10.90 21.61 -8.15
CA VAL A 275 -10.07 21.35 -9.33
C VAL A 275 -9.41 22.64 -9.84
N GLY A 276 -10.16 23.75 -9.87
CA GLY A 276 -9.62 25.07 -10.21
C GLY A 276 -8.53 25.52 -9.22
N GLY A 277 -8.75 25.30 -7.91
CA GLY A 277 -7.78 25.57 -6.86
C GLY A 277 -6.49 24.77 -7.03
N LEU A 278 -6.59 23.45 -7.21
CA LEU A 278 -5.44 22.56 -7.46
C LEU A 278 -4.67 22.97 -8.71
N SER A 279 -5.37 23.42 -9.76
CA SER A 279 -4.74 23.94 -10.96
C SER A 279 -3.93 25.21 -10.71
N GLY A 280 -4.40 26.09 -9.82
CA GLY A 280 -3.76 27.34 -9.46
C GLY A 280 -2.63 27.20 -8.42
N MET A 281 -2.68 26.19 -7.55
CA MET A 281 -1.63 25.97 -6.53
C MET A 281 -0.25 25.76 -7.15
N ARG A 282 -0.16 25.06 -8.28
CA ARG A 282 1.11 24.92 -9.04
C ARG A 282 1.61 26.28 -9.54
N ASN A 283 0.75 27.14 -10.06
CA ASN A 283 1.19 28.43 -10.63
C ASN A 283 1.73 29.41 -9.58
N ASN A 284 1.35 29.22 -8.31
CA ASN A 284 1.86 30.01 -7.19
C ASN A 284 3.10 29.37 -6.52
N MET A 285 3.30 28.05 -6.66
CA MET A 285 4.41 27.29 -6.05
C MET A 285 5.56 26.96 -7.02
N SER A 286 5.27 26.68 -8.29
CA SER A 286 6.19 26.21 -9.33
C SER A 286 6.44 27.29 -10.38
N ASP A 287 7.37 28.17 -10.06
CA ASP A 287 8.25 28.87 -10.99
C ASP A 287 7.80 30.15 -11.73
N ALA A 288 8.73 31.11 -11.70
CA ALA A 288 9.12 31.96 -12.82
C ALA A 288 8.08 32.85 -13.52
N HIS A 289 7.59 33.90 -12.86
CA HIS A 289 7.61 35.25 -13.44
C HIS A 289 7.79 36.29 -12.32
N GLY A 290 8.92 37.01 -12.38
CA GLY A 290 9.49 37.72 -11.23
C GLY A 290 8.56 38.68 -10.50
N LYS A 291 8.41 38.50 -9.18
CA LYS A 291 8.00 39.53 -8.23
C LYS A 291 8.63 39.29 -6.84
N GLY A 292 9.36 40.31 -6.35
CA GLY A 292 9.54 40.69 -4.95
C GLY A 292 10.23 39.74 -3.96
N LYS A 293 11.23 40.25 -3.22
CA LYS A 293 11.99 39.55 -2.17
C LYS A 293 11.17 39.00 -0.98
N ASN A 294 9.85 39.19 -0.92
CA ASN A 294 9.03 38.83 0.23
C ASN A 294 7.76 38.10 -0.24
N HIS A 295 7.51 36.89 0.29
CA HIS A 295 6.30 36.05 0.18
C HIS A 295 6.34 34.89 -0.84
N ARG A 296 7.22 33.91 -0.60
CA ARG A 296 6.96 32.52 -1.03
C ARG A 296 6.04 31.86 0.00
N TYR A 297 4.80 31.56 -0.34
CA TYR A 297 3.94 30.73 0.51
C TYR A 297 4.36 29.27 0.35
N LYS A 298 5.04 28.71 1.37
CA LYS A 298 5.46 27.31 1.36
C LYS A 298 4.29 26.41 1.75
N ALA A 299 4.02 25.36 0.98
CA ALA A 299 3.03 24.36 1.37
C ALA A 299 3.43 23.73 2.72
N ALA A 300 2.45 23.55 3.60
CA ALA A 300 2.62 22.80 4.83
C ALA A 300 2.00 21.41 4.64
N LYS A 301 2.38 20.45 5.48
CA LYS A 301 1.86 19.07 5.46
C LYS A 301 0.33 19.03 5.31
N ARG A 302 -0.40 19.84 6.09
CA ARG A 302 -1.88 19.91 6.03
C ARG A 302 -2.43 20.35 4.67
N HIS A 303 -1.72 21.21 3.93
CA HIS A 303 -2.15 21.67 2.60
C HIS A 303 -1.93 20.58 1.55
N ALA A 304 -0.79 19.87 1.63
CA ALA A 304 -0.53 18.72 0.78
C ALA A 304 -1.53 17.58 1.02
N ILE A 305 -1.80 17.28 2.29
CA ILE A 305 -2.83 16.29 2.68
C ILE A 305 -4.20 16.66 2.11
N LEU A 306 -4.62 17.93 2.26
CA LEU A 306 -5.89 18.41 1.72
C LEU A 306 -5.94 18.23 0.20
N ALA A 307 -4.89 18.62 -0.51
CA ALA A 307 -4.81 18.51 -1.96
C ALA A 307 -4.88 17.06 -2.44
N VAL A 308 -4.08 16.18 -1.84
CA VAL A 308 -4.03 14.74 -2.16
C VAL A 308 -5.38 14.08 -1.89
N ASN A 309 -5.99 14.31 -0.72
CA ASN A 309 -7.30 13.75 -0.39
C ASN A 309 -8.39 14.21 -1.34
N SER A 310 -8.41 15.51 -1.63
CA SER A 310 -9.39 16.08 -2.56
C SER A 310 -9.25 15.45 -3.94
N ALA A 311 -8.02 15.28 -4.43
CA ALA A 311 -7.77 14.63 -5.71
C ALA A 311 -8.19 13.16 -5.74
N LYS A 312 -7.90 12.39 -4.67
CA LYS A 312 -8.34 11.00 -4.54
C LYS A 312 -9.86 10.89 -4.56
N THR A 313 -10.56 11.63 -3.71
CA THR A 313 -12.03 11.61 -3.63
C THR A 313 -12.69 11.98 -4.96
N ILE A 314 -12.19 13.02 -5.64
CA ILE A 314 -12.70 13.42 -6.95
C ILE A 314 -12.44 12.30 -7.98
N SER A 315 -11.22 11.77 -8.02
CA SER A 315 -10.84 10.72 -8.97
C SER A 315 -11.67 9.45 -8.79
N GLU A 316 -11.87 9.03 -7.54
CA GLU A 316 -12.70 7.88 -7.17
C GLU A 316 -14.15 8.05 -7.62
N PHE A 317 -14.75 9.21 -7.34
CA PHE A 317 -16.12 9.49 -7.74
C PHE A 317 -16.31 9.49 -9.26
N ILE A 318 -15.39 10.10 -10.01
CA ILE A 318 -15.44 10.10 -11.48
C ILE A 318 -15.29 8.68 -12.04
N LEU A 319 -14.33 7.89 -11.52
CA LEU A 319 -14.11 6.51 -11.97
C LEU A 319 -15.31 5.61 -11.65
N ALA A 320 -15.89 5.74 -10.45
CA ALA A 320 -17.11 5.03 -10.08
C ALA A 320 -18.27 5.37 -11.03
N SER A 321 -18.48 6.67 -11.30
CA SER A 321 -19.51 7.15 -12.23
C SER A 321 -19.31 6.62 -13.65
N TRP A 322 -18.06 6.54 -14.12
CA TRP A 322 -17.74 5.97 -15.43
C TRP A 322 -18.02 4.47 -15.51
N ARG A 323 -17.74 3.71 -14.46
CA ARG A 323 -18.04 2.27 -14.39
C ARG A 323 -19.54 2.01 -14.45
N GLU A 324 -20.33 2.78 -13.70
CA GLU A 324 -21.79 2.69 -13.74
C GLU A 324 -22.34 3.07 -15.12
N ASN A 325 -21.79 4.13 -15.75
CA ASN A 325 -22.16 4.52 -17.11
C ASN A 325 -21.75 3.50 -18.20
N LYS A 326 -20.67 2.73 -18.01
CA LYS A 326 -20.35 1.58 -18.89
C LYS A 326 -21.45 0.50 -18.85
N GLY A 327 -22.19 0.40 -17.75
CA GLY A 327 -23.42 -0.41 -17.66
C GLY A 327 -24.59 0.15 -18.49
N TRP A 328 -24.65 1.48 -18.66
CA TRP A 328 -25.72 2.17 -19.40
C TRP A 328 -25.55 2.15 -20.93
N LYS A 329 -24.30 2.14 -21.42
CA LYS A 329 -23.98 2.05 -22.87
C LYS A 329 -23.84 0.62 -23.41
N ARG A 330 -24.34 -0.40 -22.72
CA ARG A 330 -24.62 -1.72 -23.33
C ARG A 330 -25.96 -1.65 -24.07
N CYS A 331 -25.94 -1.08 -25.28
CA CYS A 331 -26.94 -1.31 -26.31
C CYS A 331 -26.49 -2.44 -27.23
#